data_AF-A0A2J6HYD8-F1
#
_entry.id   AF-A0A2J6HYD8-F1
#
_cell.length_a   1.000
_cell.length_b   1.000
_cell.length_c   1.000
_cell.angle_alpha   90.00
_cell.angle_beta   90.00
_cell.angle_gamma   90.00
#
_symmetry.space_group_name_H-M   'P 1'
#
loop_
_entity.id
_entity.type
_entity.pdbx_description
1 polymer ?
#
loop_
_entity_poly.entity_id
_entity_poly.type
_entity_poly.pdbx_seq_one_letter_code
_entity_poly.pdbx_strand_id
1 'polypeptide(L)'
;MLVVSSLQAFSGELVLIKTDNYATTKQLFLDENLKIHYFNDEYVIATTDDVDNYDCVILDFNAWASEKNYYIAWPEVSMKSSWAASMYGVAEVLYEEGTAMFLSVPTDKEGMLVPPGQDAMVRIQPVAARLPQRTLNFSKGTMIDPDPEIEQIVAMVEVDSIMAHIQHLENYMNRKYNAPGGYAAQEWLATYFESLGLEVEVMDFPYGNGSHDNVIGVLQGALYPDEYVVIGGHYDSTSWSGDCPGADDNASGTSGVMEIARIMSQYEWDRTLIFCAWATEEVGLVGS
;
A
#
# COMPACT_ATOMS: atom_id res chain seq x y z
N MET A 1 8.50 29.61 -36.29
CA MET A 1 9.03 29.02 -35.04
C MET A 1 8.23 27.76 -34.79
N LEU A 2 8.72 26.62 -35.29
CA LEU A 2 8.10 25.31 -35.08
C LEU A 2 8.47 24.87 -33.66
N VAL A 3 7.47 24.78 -32.79
CA VAL A 3 7.63 24.10 -31.50
C VAL A 3 7.61 22.61 -31.82
N VAL A 4 8.78 21.99 -31.78
CA VAL A 4 8.92 20.54 -31.78
C VAL A 4 8.51 20.09 -30.39
N SER A 5 7.27 19.63 -30.25
CA SER A 5 6.87 18.83 -29.10
C SER A 5 7.53 17.45 -29.24
N SER A 6 8.63 17.25 -28.55
CA SER A 6 9.19 15.91 -28.35
C SER A 6 8.28 15.15 -27.37
N LEU A 7 7.23 14.50 -27.88
CA LEU A 7 6.69 13.32 -27.21
C LEU A 7 7.72 12.21 -27.41
N GLN A 8 8.63 12.05 -26.45
CA GLN A 8 9.34 10.78 -26.29
C GLN A 8 8.37 9.83 -25.58
N ALA A 9 7.59 9.07 -26.37
CA ALA A 9 6.95 7.87 -25.88
C ALA A 9 8.02 6.77 -25.83
N PHE A 10 8.68 6.64 -24.69
CA PHE A 10 9.42 5.43 -24.33
C PHE A 10 8.59 4.68 -23.30
N SER A 11 7.56 3.98 -23.77
CA SER A 11 7.03 2.86 -22.99
C SER A 11 7.62 1.60 -23.57
N GLY A 12 8.54 0.96 -22.85
CA GLY A 12 8.87 -0.43 -23.13
C GLY A 12 7.64 -1.31 -22.96
N GLU A 13 7.69 -2.52 -23.50
CA GLU A 13 6.65 -3.51 -23.33
C GLU A 13 6.57 -3.93 -21.85
N LEU A 14 5.36 -3.96 -21.30
CA LEU A 14 5.10 -4.49 -19.96
C LEU A 14 5.09 -6.01 -20.04
N VAL A 15 5.97 -6.64 -19.28
CA VAL A 15 6.18 -8.09 -19.31
C VAL A 15 6.05 -8.70 -17.93
N LEU A 16 5.60 -9.95 -17.91
CA LEU A 16 5.71 -10.86 -16.78
C LEU A 16 6.84 -11.85 -17.06
N ILE A 17 7.85 -11.86 -16.19
CA ILE A 17 8.95 -12.83 -16.23
C ILE A 17 8.80 -13.72 -15.01
N LYS A 18 8.68 -15.03 -15.23
CA LYS A 18 8.58 -16.00 -14.13
C LYS A 18 9.92 -16.18 -13.44
N THR A 19 9.87 -16.38 -12.13
CA THR A 19 11.03 -16.67 -11.29
C THR A 19 10.72 -17.86 -10.41
N ASP A 20 11.71 -18.70 -10.15
CA ASP A 20 11.48 -19.89 -9.32
C ASP A 20 11.70 -19.66 -7.82
N ASN A 21 12.32 -18.53 -7.45
CA ASN A 21 12.64 -18.15 -6.06
C ASN A 21 13.21 -16.71 -5.97
N TYR A 22 13.29 -16.21 -4.74
CA TYR A 22 13.91 -14.92 -4.41
C TYR A 22 15.31 -14.67 -4.99
N ALA A 23 16.16 -15.70 -5.11
CA ALA A 23 17.53 -15.51 -5.58
C ALA A 23 17.56 -15.20 -7.08
N THR A 24 16.72 -15.88 -7.88
CA THR A 24 16.51 -15.58 -9.30
C THR A 24 15.87 -14.22 -9.49
N THR A 25 14.83 -13.89 -8.71
CA THR A 25 14.21 -12.55 -8.70
C THR A 25 15.25 -11.45 -8.49
N LYS A 26 16.14 -11.63 -7.50
CA LYS A 26 17.18 -10.66 -7.19
C LYS A 26 18.19 -10.45 -8.32
N GLN A 27 18.47 -11.47 -9.13
CA GLN A 27 19.39 -11.30 -10.28
C GLN A 27 18.81 -10.36 -11.34
N LEU A 28 17.48 -10.36 -11.53
CA LEU A 28 16.83 -9.48 -12.52
C LEU A 28 16.97 -8.00 -12.15
N PHE A 29 17.11 -7.66 -10.87
CA PHE A 29 17.38 -6.29 -10.42
C PHE A 29 18.78 -5.77 -10.79
N LEU A 30 19.68 -6.64 -11.28
CA LEU A 30 21.00 -6.24 -11.78
C LEU A 30 21.00 -5.94 -13.29
N ASP A 31 19.90 -6.24 -13.98
CA ASP A 31 19.76 -5.99 -15.42
C ASP A 31 19.25 -4.57 -15.67
N GLU A 32 20.11 -3.73 -16.26
CA GLU A 32 19.77 -2.34 -16.58
C GLU A 32 18.71 -2.20 -17.68
N ASN A 33 18.44 -3.26 -18.44
CA ASN A 33 17.39 -3.28 -19.48
C ASN A 33 16.00 -3.64 -18.91
N LEU A 34 15.92 -4.00 -17.63
CA LEU A 34 14.66 -4.27 -16.94
C LEU A 34 14.36 -3.17 -15.92
N LYS A 35 13.27 -2.45 -16.14
CA LYS A 35 12.68 -1.62 -15.10
C LYS A 35 11.59 -2.42 -14.39
N ILE A 36 11.94 -3.02 -13.26
CA ILE A 36 11.01 -3.81 -12.44
C ILE A 36 10.04 -2.88 -11.70
N HIS A 37 8.75 -3.17 -11.78
CA HIS A 37 7.66 -2.41 -11.16
C HIS A 37 7.02 -3.13 -9.97
N TYR A 38 6.97 -4.46 -10.05
CA TYR A 38 6.45 -5.33 -8.99
C TYR A 38 7.24 -6.63 -9.00
N PHE A 39 7.41 -7.26 -7.84
CA PHE A 39 8.07 -8.56 -7.74
C PHE A 39 7.57 -9.34 -6.53
N ASN A 40 7.64 -10.66 -6.66
CA ASN A 40 7.60 -11.59 -5.55
C ASN A 40 8.60 -12.73 -5.83
N ASP A 41 8.46 -13.85 -5.13
CA ASP A 41 9.35 -15.00 -5.32
C ASP A 41 9.05 -15.81 -6.60
N GLU A 42 7.88 -15.59 -7.23
CA GLU A 42 7.35 -16.38 -8.35
C GLU A 42 7.40 -15.66 -9.72
N TYR A 43 7.40 -14.33 -9.72
CA TYR A 43 7.53 -13.53 -10.94
C TYR A 43 7.96 -12.09 -10.65
N VAL A 44 8.41 -11.42 -11.72
CA VAL A 44 8.54 -9.96 -11.78
C VAL A 44 7.65 -9.39 -12.86
N ILE A 45 7.13 -8.19 -12.62
CA ILE A 45 6.51 -7.34 -13.62
C ILE A 45 7.46 -6.20 -13.93
N ALA A 46 7.82 -6.04 -15.20
CA ALA A 46 8.82 -5.08 -15.63
C ALA A 46 8.44 -4.45 -16.96
N THR A 47 9.03 -3.30 -17.29
CA THR A 47 9.12 -2.82 -18.68
C THR A 47 10.51 -3.06 -19.24
N THR A 48 10.58 -3.46 -20.50
CA THR A 48 11.82 -3.63 -21.28
C THR A 48 11.58 -3.22 -22.73
N ASP A 49 12.63 -2.79 -23.44
CA ASP A 49 12.60 -2.56 -24.89
C ASP A 49 13.17 -3.78 -25.67
N ASP A 50 13.47 -4.87 -24.98
CA ASP A 50 14.22 -6.02 -25.51
C ASP A 50 13.58 -7.36 -25.11
N VAL A 51 12.27 -7.47 -25.37
CA VAL A 51 11.44 -8.63 -24.99
C VAL A 51 11.99 -9.97 -25.48
N ASP A 52 12.68 -10.00 -26.61
CA ASP A 52 13.23 -11.23 -27.22
C ASP A 52 14.36 -11.85 -26.37
N ASN A 53 14.98 -11.08 -25.48
CA ASN A 53 16.03 -11.56 -24.58
C ASN A 53 15.50 -12.20 -23.29
N TYR A 54 14.18 -12.21 -23.07
CA TYR A 54 13.56 -12.76 -21.87
C TYR A 54 12.55 -13.85 -22.19
N ASP A 55 12.55 -14.92 -21.39
CA ASP A 55 11.43 -15.86 -21.36
C ASP A 55 10.28 -15.21 -20.58
N CYS A 56 9.43 -14.49 -21.32
CA CYS A 56 8.43 -13.61 -20.74
C CYS A 56 7.08 -13.71 -21.43
N VAL A 57 6.05 -13.28 -20.72
CA VAL A 57 4.71 -13.03 -21.26
C VAL A 57 4.56 -11.52 -21.43
N ILE A 58 4.31 -11.06 -22.66
CA ILE A 58 3.97 -9.66 -22.92
C ILE A 58 2.55 -9.40 -22.44
N LEU A 59 2.40 -8.52 -21.46
CA LEU A 59 1.12 -8.10 -20.90
C LEU A 59 0.51 -6.93 -21.68
N ASP A 60 1.32 -5.95 -22.07
CA ASP A 60 0.90 -4.81 -22.88
C ASP A 60 2.10 -4.25 -23.68
N PHE A 61 1.88 -3.94 -24.96
CA PHE A 61 2.91 -3.38 -25.84
C PHE A 61 3.11 -1.87 -25.65
N ASN A 62 2.18 -1.19 -24.98
CA ASN A 62 2.23 0.26 -24.80
C ASN A 62 1.74 0.63 -23.40
N ALA A 63 2.46 0.12 -22.40
CA ALA A 63 2.13 0.36 -21.01
C ALA A 63 2.23 1.83 -20.62
N TRP A 64 1.50 2.21 -19.57
CA TRP A 64 1.54 3.57 -19.01
C TRP A 64 1.16 4.69 -19.99
N ALA A 65 0.62 4.35 -21.17
CA ALA A 65 -0.07 5.31 -22.01
C ALA A 65 -1.22 5.95 -21.20
N SER A 66 -1.55 7.21 -21.52
CA SER A 66 -2.41 8.10 -20.71
C SER A 66 -3.85 7.62 -20.44
N GLU A 67 -4.19 6.39 -20.82
CA GLU A 67 -5.54 5.84 -20.79
C GLU A 67 -5.64 4.51 -20.05
N LYS A 68 -4.56 3.98 -19.44
CA LYS A 68 -4.59 2.67 -18.75
C LYS A 68 -3.86 2.66 -17.40
N ASN A 69 -4.47 1.94 -16.45
CA ASN A 69 -3.89 1.52 -15.19
C ASN A 69 -3.77 -0.01 -15.15
N TYR A 70 -2.81 -0.54 -14.39
CA TYR A 70 -2.52 -1.97 -14.32
C TYR A 70 -2.65 -2.48 -12.89
N TYR A 71 -3.24 -3.68 -12.75
CA TYR A 71 -3.47 -4.31 -11.46
C TYR A 71 -3.09 -5.79 -11.49
N ILE A 72 -2.68 -6.29 -10.33
CA ILE A 72 -2.63 -7.72 -10.05
C ILE A 72 -3.75 -8.00 -9.05
N ALA A 73 -4.54 -9.03 -9.28
CA ALA A 73 -5.61 -9.44 -8.39
C ALA A 73 -5.59 -10.95 -8.16
N TRP A 74 -5.97 -11.39 -6.96
CA TRP A 74 -5.99 -12.79 -6.58
C TRP A 74 -7.33 -13.13 -5.91
N PRO A 75 -8.43 -13.21 -6.68
CA PRO A 75 -9.71 -13.61 -6.16
C PRO A 75 -9.67 -14.98 -5.47
N GLU A 76 -10.46 -15.12 -4.40
CA GLU A 76 -10.78 -16.44 -3.88
C GLU A 76 -11.35 -17.33 -4.99
N VAL A 77 -10.96 -18.60 -4.99
CA VAL A 77 -11.34 -19.58 -6.04
C VAL A 77 -12.87 -19.65 -6.21
N SER A 78 -13.61 -19.53 -5.10
CA SER A 78 -15.07 -19.54 -5.06
C SER A 78 -15.71 -18.31 -5.72
N MET A 79 -15.04 -17.15 -5.69
CA MET A 79 -15.55 -15.86 -6.13
C MET A 79 -15.04 -15.45 -7.52
N LYS A 80 -13.99 -16.10 -8.03
CA LYS A 80 -13.31 -15.74 -9.29
C LYS A 80 -14.26 -15.54 -10.45
N SER A 81 -15.17 -16.48 -10.70
CA SER A 81 -16.11 -16.41 -11.84
C SER A 81 -17.10 -15.25 -11.71
N SER A 82 -17.65 -15.03 -10.52
CA SER A 82 -18.60 -13.93 -10.28
C SER A 82 -17.92 -12.56 -10.34
N TRP A 83 -16.68 -12.47 -9.86
CA TRP A 83 -15.89 -11.24 -9.91
C TRP A 83 -15.41 -10.92 -11.34
N ALA A 84 -14.96 -11.94 -12.09
CA ALA A 84 -14.65 -11.77 -13.51
C ALA A 84 -15.87 -11.24 -14.31
N ALA A 85 -17.08 -11.67 -13.96
CA ALA A 85 -18.30 -11.15 -14.56
C ALA A 85 -18.56 -9.67 -14.18
N SER A 86 -18.23 -9.23 -12.97
CA SER A 86 -18.40 -7.82 -12.57
C SER A 86 -17.41 -6.88 -13.25
N MET A 87 -16.27 -7.39 -13.74
CA MET A 87 -15.31 -6.62 -14.51
C MET A 87 -15.72 -6.37 -15.97
N TYR A 88 -16.80 -6.98 -16.46
CA TYR A 88 -17.22 -6.85 -17.86
C TYR A 88 -17.47 -5.38 -18.23
N GLY A 89 -16.69 -4.87 -19.19
CA GLY A 89 -16.76 -3.47 -19.63
C GLY A 89 -16.02 -2.47 -18.73
N VAL A 90 -15.40 -2.94 -17.63
CA VAL A 90 -14.58 -2.14 -16.70
C VAL A 90 -13.09 -2.43 -16.89
N ALA A 91 -12.69 -3.71 -16.91
CA ALA A 91 -11.30 -4.13 -17.01
C ALA A 91 -11.09 -5.19 -18.10
N GLU A 92 -9.87 -5.28 -18.61
CA GLU A 92 -9.39 -6.31 -19.52
C GLU A 92 -8.41 -7.24 -18.78
N VAL A 93 -8.61 -8.55 -18.90
CA VAL A 93 -7.68 -9.56 -18.36
C VAL A 93 -6.55 -9.78 -19.36
N LEU A 94 -5.33 -9.38 -18.99
CA LEU A 94 -4.12 -9.51 -19.80
C LEU A 94 -3.47 -10.89 -19.64
N TYR A 95 -3.48 -11.42 -18.42
CA TYR A 95 -2.91 -12.72 -18.10
C TYR A 95 -3.62 -13.34 -16.89
N GLU A 96 -3.69 -14.67 -16.85
CA GLU A 96 -4.28 -15.42 -15.76
C GLU A 96 -3.48 -16.70 -15.51
N GLU A 97 -3.10 -16.92 -14.26
CA GLU A 97 -2.51 -18.18 -13.82
C GLU A 97 -2.92 -18.50 -12.38
N GLY A 98 -3.46 -19.69 -12.14
CA GLY A 98 -3.97 -20.07 -10.83
C GLY A 98 -5.08 -19.12 -10.37
N THR A 99 -4.90 -18.46 -9.23
CA THR A 99 -5.80 -17.38 -8.76
C THR A 99 -5.36 -16.00 -9.20
N ALA A 100 -4.10 -15.80 -9.60
CA ALA A 100 -3.58 -14.50 -10.01
C ALA A 100 -4.13 -14.09 -11.38
N MET A 101 -4.54 -12.83 -11.48
CA MET A 101 -5.05 -12.18 -12.68
C MET A 101 -4.35 -10.83 -12.85
N PHE A 102 -3.84 -10.59 -14.05
CA PHE A 102 -3.25 -9.31 -14.44
C PHE A 102 -4.25 -8.56 -15.29
N LEU A 103 -4.53 -7.32 -14.91
CA LEU A 103 -5.62 -6.53 -15.48
C LEU A 103 -5.09 -5.22 -16.04
N SER A 104 -5.69 -4.75 -17.12
CA SER A 104 -5.68 -3.33 -17.48
C SER A 104 -7.06 -2.71 -17.26
N VAL A 105 -7.08 -1.48 -16.78
CA VAL A 105 -8.30 -0.71 -16.51
C VAL A 105 -8.16 0.65 -17.16
N PRO A 106 -9.11 1.07 -18.02
CA PRO A 106 -9.12 2.42 -18.53
C PRO A 106 -9.14 3.46 -17.41
N THR A 107 -8.36 4.53 -17.52
CA THR A 107 -8.23 5.54 -16.44
C THR A 107 -9.59 6.15 -16.05
N ASP A 108 -10.50 6.34 -17.00
CA ASP A 108 -11.87 6.83 -16.76
C ASP A 108 -12.78 5.84 -16.01
N LYS A 109 -12.34 4.59 -15.85
CA LYS A 109 -13.07 3.50 -15.19
C LYS A 109 -12.37 2.98 -13.94
N GLU A 110 -11.25 3.58 -13.52
CA GLU A 110 -10.46 3.12 -12.37
C GLU A 110 -11.32 2.96 -11.11
N GLY A 111 -12.13 3.96 -10.78
CA GLY A 111 -13.04 3.92 -9.62
C GLY A 111 -14.24 2.98 -9.76
N MET A 112 -14.38 2.25 -10.88
CA MET A 112 -15.41 1.23 -11.08
C MET A 112 -14.88 -0.19 -10.83
N LEU A 113 -13.55 -0.38 -10.75
CA LEU A 113 -12.98 -1.66 -10.40
C LEU A 113 -13.09 -1.88 -8.89
N VAL A 114 -13.77 -2.94 -8.52
CA VAL A 114 -13.97 -3.33 -7.12
C VAL A 114 -13.03 -4.51 -6.83
N PRO A 115 -12.21 -4.50 -5.77
CA PRO A 115 -11.36 -5.64 -5.45
C PRO A 115 -12.16 -6.95 -5.25
N PRO A 116 -11.57 -8.12 -5.56
CA PRO A 116 -12.25 -9.40 -5.39
C PRO A 116 -12.39 -9.87 -3.93
N GLY A 117 -11.82 -9.11 -3.00
CA GLY A 117 -11.73 -9.38 -1.58
C GLY A 117 -10.81 -8.34 -0.93
N GLN A 118 -10.73 -8.38 0.39
CA GLN A 118 -9.79 -7.56 1.15
C GLN A 118 -8.35 -7.94 0.82
N ASP A 119 -7.44 -6.96 0.69
CA ASP A 119 -6.04 -7.18 0.31
C ASP A 119 -5.87 -8.07 -0.95
N ALA A 120 -6.89 -8.17 -1.82
CA ALA A 120 -6.91 -9.14 -2.91
C ALA A 120 -6.50 -8.54 -4.26
N MET A 121 -6.00 -7.31 -4.24
CA MET A 121 -5.65 -6.54 -5.44
C MET A 121 -4.61 -5.48 -5.12
N VAL A 122 -3.62 -5.31 -5.99
CA VAL A 122 -2.63 -4.24 -5.92
C VAL A 122 -2.51 -3.54 -7.26
N ARG A 123 -2.36 -2.21 -7.22
CA ARG A 123 -2.02 -1.42 -8.40
C ARG A 123 -0.53 -1.54 -8.70
N ILE A 124 -0.18 -1.79 -9.96
CA ILE A 124 1.20 -1.75 -10.43
C ILE A 124 1.53 -0.29 -10.77
N GLN A 125 2.48 0.28 -10.04
CA GLN A 125 2.89 1.67 -10.22
C GLN A 125 3.99 1.80 -11.30
N PRO A 126 4.02 2.88 -12.10
CA PRO A 126 5.04 3.11 -13.14
C PRO A 126 6.42 3.52 -12.57
N VAL A 127 6.68 3.22 -11.30
CA VAL A 127 7.95 3.49 -10.59
C VAL A 127 8.79 2.22 -10.53
N ALA A 128 10.11 2.39 -10.41
CA ALA A 128 11.01 1.24 -10.25
C ALA A 128 10.92 0.72 -8.81
N ALA A 129 10.57 -0.55 -8.66
CA ALA A 129 10.65 -1.26 -7.40
C ALA A 129 12.10 -1.30 -6.90
N ARG A 130 12.27 -1.44 -5.59
CA ARG A 130 13.58 -1.62 -4.96
C ARG A 130 13.57 -2.88 -4.14
N LEU A 131 14.63 -3.68 -4.25
CA LEU A 131 14.82 -4.78 -3.32
C LEU A 131 14.98 -4.22 -1.90
N PRO A 132 14.33 -4.85 -0.91
CA PRO A 132 14.58 -4.50 0.49
C PRO A 132 16.08 -4.70 0.78
N GLN A 133 16.75 -3.63 1.23
CA GLN A 133 18.10 -3.77 1.76
C GLN A 133 18.00 -4.50 3.09
N ARG A 134 18.35 -5.79 3.09
CA ARG A 134 18.32 -6.62 4.28
C ARG A 134 19.49 -6.24 5.20
N THR A 135 19.32 -5.18 5.97
CA THR A 135 20.27 -4.76 7.02
C THR A 135 19.74 -5.17 8.39
N LEU A 136 19.28 -6.43 8.53
CA LEU A 136 18.83 -6.96 9.81
C LEU A 136 19.54 -8.29 10.07
N ASN A 137 20.72 -8.18 10.67
CA ASN A 137 21.44 -9.32 11.23
C ASN A 137 20.88 -9.64 12.61
N PHE A 138 19.70 -10.25 12.66
CA PHE A 138 19.27 -10.91 13.89
C PHE A 138 20.10 -12.18 14.03
N SER A 139 21.02 -12.20 15.00
CA SER A 139 21.71 -13.44 15.38
C SER A 139 20.65 -14.49 15.69
N LYS A 140 20.71 -15.64 14.99
CA LYS A 140 19.83 -16.78 15.26
C LYS A 140 19.82 -17.07 16.76
N GLY A 141 18.65 -16.87 17.37
CA GLY A 141 18.19 -17.53 18.59
C GLY A 141 19.22 -17.65 19.71
N THR A 142 19.40 -16.57 20.45
CA THR A 142 19.48 -16.69 21.92
C THR A 142 18.17 -16.09 22.41
N MET A 143 17.52 -16.67 23.43
CA MET A 143 16.54 -15.90 24.21
C MET A 143 17.30 -14.66 24.67
N ILE A 144 17.00 -13.50 24.07
CA ILE A 144 17.60 -12.24 24.49
C ILE A 144 16.90 -11.92 25.80
N ASP A 145 17.66 -11.74 26.87
CA ASP A 145 17.11 -11.14 28.09
C ASP A 145 16.48 -9.82 27.64
N PRO A 146 15.15 -9.65 27.80
CA PRO A 146 14.46 -8.49 27.26
C PRO A 146 15.13 -7.22 27.79
N ASP A 147 15.41 -6.29 26.88
CA ASP A 147 16.05 -5.04 27.25
C ASP A 147 15.16 -4.32 28.27
N PRO A 148 15.66 -3.99 29.48
CA PRO A 148 14.83 -3.37 30.52
C PRO A 148 14.18 -2.05 30.10
N GLU A 149 14.79 -1.31 29.17
CA GLU A 149 14.21 -0.10 28.60
C GLU A 149 13.04 -0.44 27.68
N ILE A 150 13.18 -1.46 26.84
CA ILE A 150 12.09 -1.96 25.99
C ILE A 150 10.94 -2.51 26.85
N GLU A 151 11.24 -3.25 27.93
CA GLU A 151 10.19 -3.74 28.85
C GLU A 151 9.40 -2.59 29.47
N GLN A 152 10.08 -1.52 29.87
CA GLN A 152 9.42 -0.33 30.42
C GLN A 152 8.51 0.34 29.39
N ILE A 153 8.99 0.50 28.15
CA ILE A 153 8.19 1.07 27.05
C ILE A 153 6.97 0.19 26.75
N VAL A 154 7.15 -1.13 26.67
CA VAL A 154 6.04 -2.08 26.45
C VAL A 154 5.05 -2.04 27.62
N ALA A 155 5.51 -1.85 28.85
CA ALA A 155 4.64 -1.73 30.03
C ALA A 155 3.82 -0.42 30.05
N MET A 156 4.12 0.57 29.19
CA MET A 156 3.32 1.79 29.05
C MET A 156 2.07 1.60 28.17
N VAL A 157 1.93 0.45 27.49
CA VAL A 157 0.75 0.13 26.68
C VAL A 157 -0.49 0.10 27.55
N GLU A 158 -1.48 0.89 27.15
CA GLU A 158 -2.73 1.06 27.87
C GLU A 158 -3.88 0.49 27.03
N VAL A 159 -4.47 -0.60 27.52
CA VAL A 159 -5.50 -1.36 26.77
C VAL A 159 -6.79 -0.54 26.65
N ASP A 160 -7.15 0.26 27.66
CA ASP A 160 -8.38 1.04 27.63
C ASP A 160 -8.32 2.14 26.55
N SER A 161 -7.16 2.74 26.31
CA SER A 161 -6.84 3.70 25.25
C SER A 161 -7.06 3.07 23.88
N ILE A 162 -6.48 1.89 23.65
CA ILE A 162 -6.67 1.14 22.41
C ILE A 162 -8.16 0.82 22.21
N MET A 163 -8.84 0.29 23.22
CA MET A 163 -10.26 -0.05 23.12
C MET A 163 -11.14 1.18 22.90
N ALA A 164 -10.81 2.32 23.50
CA ALA A 164 -11.52 3.58 23.29
C ALA A 164 -11.32 4.10 21.86
N HIS A 165 -10.11 4.00 21.30
CA HIS A 165 -9.83 4.37 19.91
C HIS A 165 -10.58 3.47 18.92
N ILE A 166 -10.58 2.15 19.14
CA ILE A 166 -11.35 1.19 18.34
C ILE A 166 -12.83 1.59 18.37
N GLN A 167 -13.40 1.77 19.58
CA GLN A 167 -14.80 2.13 19.71
C GLN A 167 -15.14 3.47 19.05
N HIS A 168 -14.23 4.45 19.11
CA HIS A 168 -14.41 5.73 18.46
C HIS A 168 -14.48 5.58 16.94
N LEU A 169 -13.57 4.81 16.35
CA LEU A 169 -13.54 4.54 14.91
C LEU A 169 -14.76 3.73 14.44
N GLU A 170 -15.25 2.77 15.25
CA GLU A 170 -16.47 2.00 14.96
C GLU A 170 -17.73 2.88 14.91
N ASN A 171 -17.80 3.90 15.76
CA ASN A 171 -18.98 4.76 15.91
C ASN A 171 -19.26 5.62 14.68
N TYR A 172 -18.32 5.72 13.74
CA TYR A 172 -18.56 6.36 12.43
C TYR A 172 -19.49 5.55 11.53
N MET A 173 -19.85 4.31 11.89
CA MET A 173 -20.68 3.36 11.14
C MET A 173 -20.03 2.85 9.86
N ASN A 174 -19.29 3.68 9.12
CA ASN A 174 -18.32 3.31 8.11
C ASN A 174 -17.26 4.41 7.99
N ARG A 175 -16.06 4.05 7.54
CA ARG A 175 -14.95 4.98 7.31
C ARG A 175 -14.50 4.99 5.85
N LYS A 176 -15.44 4.71 4.94
CA LYS A 176 -15.15 4.70 3.51
C LYS A 176 -14.60 6.07 3.07
N TYR A 177 -13.56 6.05 2.24
CA TYR A 177 -12.80 7.23 1.81
C TYR A 177 -13.65 8.41 1.32
N ASN A 178 -14.80 8.18 0.68
CA ASN A 178 -15.69 9.23 0.16
C ASN A 178 -16.97 9.43 0.97
N ALA A 179 -16.99 8.98 2.22
CA ALA A 179 -18.14 9.09 3.11
C ALA A 179 -17.85 10.06 4.28
N PRO A 180 -18.89 10.65 4.90
CA PRO A 180 -18.72 11.54 6.05
C PRO A 180 -17.91 10.94 7.20
N GLY A 181 -18.03 9.63 7.45
CA GLY A 181 -17.26 8.94 8.48
C GLY A 181 -15.77 8.81 8.15
N GLY A 182 -15.40 8.70 6.87
CA GLY A 182 -14.01 8.72 6.42
C GLY A 182 -13.35 10.08 6.67
N TYR A 183 -14.02 11.18 6.30
CA TYR A 183 -13.54 12.54 6.56
C TYR A 183 -13.43 12.86 8.06
N ALA A 184 -14.41 12.42 8.86
CA ALA A 184 -14.38 12.63 10.30
C ALA A 184 -13.26 11.82 10.97
N ALA A 185 -13.02 10.57 10.53
CA ALA A 185 -11.91 9.75 11.03
C ALA A 185 -10.55 10.39 10.70
N GLN A 186 -10.38 10.89 9.47
CA GLN A 186 -9.19 11.61 9.03
C GLN A 186 -8.90 12.84 9.91
N GLU A 187 -9.89 13.72 10.11
CA GLU A 187 -9.74 14.92 10.94
C GLU A 187 -9.39 14.56 12.40
N TRP A 188 -10.03 13.52 12.93
CA TRP A 188 -9.77 13.04 14.28
C TRP A 188 -8.35 12.49 14.45
N LEU A 189 -7.88 11.67 13.51
CA LEU A 189 -6.52 11.12 13.50
C LEU A 189 -5.47 12.22 13.42
N ALA A 190 -5.68 13.20 12.54
CA ALA A 190 -4.76 14.34 12.38
C ALA A 190 -4.68 15.13 13.69
N THR A 191 -5.85 15.47 14.27
CA THR A 191 -5.93 16.17 15.56
C THR A 191 -5.26 15.38 16.68
N TYR A 192 -5.41 14.06 16.70
CA TYR A 192 -4.77 13.20 17.69
C TYR A 192 -3.25 13.24 17.57
N PHE A 193 -2.68 13.06 16.38
CA PHE A 193 -1.23 13.15 16.19
C PHE A 193 -0.68 14.54 16.50
N GLU A 194 -1.37 15.61 16.12
CA GLU A 194 -1.00 16.98 16.50
C GLU A 194 -0.98 17.16 18.02
N SER A 195 -1.93 16.56 18.74
CA SER A 195 -2.02 16.63 20.20
C SER A 195 -0.83 15.96 20.92
N LEU A 196 -0.15 15.03 20.24
CA LEU A 196 1.08 14.39 20.70
C LEU A 196 2.33 15.22 20.40
N GLY A 197 2.18 16.36 19.72
CA GLY A 197 3.29 17.23 19.30
C GLY A 197 4.04 16.73 18.07
N LEU A 198 3.43 15.84 17.28
CA LEU A 198 4.00 15.37 16.02
C LEU A 198 3.84 16.42 14.92
N GLU A 199 4.74 16.42 13.95
CA GLU A 199 4.49 17.10 12.67
C GLU A 199 3.47 16.27 11.89
N VAL A 200 2.36 16.89 11.47
CA VAL A 200 1.26 16.16 10.82
C VAL A 200 1.11 16.61 9.37
N GLU A 201 1.06 15.62 8.48
CA GLU A 201 0.73 15.78 7.08
C GLU A 201 -0.56 15.01 6.76
N VAL A 202 -1.53 15.72 6.19
CA VAL A 202 -2.70 15.12 5.54
C VAL A 202 -2.34 15.02 4.06
N MET A 203 -1.79 13.89 3.66
CA MET A 203 -1.19 13.67 2.35
C MET A 203 -2.26 13.26 1.35
N ASP A 204 -2.66 14.20 0.49
CA ASP A 204 -3.61 13.94 -0.60
C ASP A 204 -2.98 13.07 -1.71
N PHE A 205 -3.82 12.26 -2.38
CA PHE A 205 -3.42 11.54 -3.58
C PHE A 205 -4.60 11.37 -4.57
N PRO A 206 -4.32 11.32 -5.89
CA PRO A 206 -5.37 11.22 -6.89
C PRO A 206 -5.91 9.78 -6.99
N TYR A 207 -7.18 9.60 -6.67
CA TYR A 207 -7.94 8.38 -6.98
C TYR A 207 -9.42 8.72 -7.19
N GLY A 208 -10.04 8.19 -8.24
CA GLY A 208 -11.48 8.35 -8.50
C GLY A 208 -12.02 9.80 -8.38
N ASN A 209 -13.22 9.92 -7.79
CA ASN A 209 -13.83 11.20 -7.38
C ASN A 209 -13.95 11.21 -5.84
N GLY A 210 -13.23 12.11 -5.16
CA GLY A 210 -13.25 12.25 -3.70
C GLY A 210 -11.95 12.87 -3.16
N SER A 211 -11.90 13.19 -1.87
CA SER A 211 -10.62 13.40 -1.15
C SER A 211 -10.13 12.04 -0.67
N HIS A 212 -8.83 11.81 -0.80
CA HIS A 212 -8.18 10.55 -0.46
C HIS A 212 -6.88 10.91 0.22
N ASP A 213 -6.90 10.92 1.55
CA ASP A 213 -5.84 11.56 2.29
C ASP A 213 -5.29 10.60 3.35
N ASN A 214 -4.03 10.23 3.22
CA ASN A 214 -3.35 9.56 4.32
C ASN A 214 -3.14 10.56 5.45
N VAL A 215 -3.20 10.10 6.69
CA VAL A 215 -2.83 10.90 7.85
C VAL A 215 -1.49 10.41 8.38
N ILE A 216 -0.48 11.28 8.29
CA ILE A 216 0.90 10.95 8.61
C ILE A 216 1.33 11.81 9.79
N GLY A 217 1.73 11.18 10.90
CA GLY A 217 2.40 11.82 12.02
C GLY A 217 3.90 11.53 12.00
N VAL A 218 4.73 12.56 12.10
CA VAL A 218 6.19 12.47 12.03
C VAL A 218 6.80 12.89 13.37
N LEU A 219 7.60 12.01 13.96
CA LEU A 219 8.49 12.30 15.08
C LEU A 219 9.93 12.35 14.56
N GLN A 220 10.49 13.56 14.46
CA GLN A 220 11.81 13.79 13.89
C GLN A 220 12.93 13.09 14.68
N GLY A 221 13.78 12.35 13.97
CA GLY A 221 14.97 11.73 14.56
C GLY A 221 16.09 12.73 14.87
N ALA A 222 16.82 12.51 15.96
CA ALA A 222 17.86 13.39 16.46
C ALA A 222 19.22 13.22 15.76
N LEU A 223 19.58 12.00 15.36
CA LEU A 223 20.91 11.67 14.84
C LEU A 223 20.91 11.36 13.33
N TYR A 224 19.89 10.66 12.87
CA TYR A 224 19.69 10.22 11.48
C TYR A 224 18.29 10.66 11.00
N PRO A 225 18.05 11.98 10.84
CA PRO A 225 16.74 12.52 10.49
C PRO A 225 16.20 12.03 9.14
N ASP A 226 17.08 11.61 8.23
CA ASP A 226 16.73 11.12 6.89
C ASP A 226 16.59 9.57 6.82
N GLU A 227 16.69 8.88 7.97
CA GLU A 227 16.41 7.45 8.09
C GLU A 227 15.07 7.25 8.81
N TYR A 228 14.19 6.46 8.19
CA TYR A 228 12.79 6.34 8.63
C TYR A 228 12.46 4.95 9.15
N VAL A 229 11.71 4.91 10.25
CA VAL A 229 10.96 3.73 10.68
C VAL A 229 9.49 4.05 10.51
N VAL A 230 8.81 3.33 9.61
CA VAL A 230 7.40 3.54 9.30
C VAL A 230 6.56 2.49 9.99
N ILE A 231 5.55 2.93 10.73
CA ILE A 231 4.54 2.10 11.39
C ILE A 231 3.19 2.54 10.86
N GLY A 232 2.37 1.61 10.36
CA GLY A 232 1.09 2.00 9.77
C GLY A 232 -0.01 0.94 9.81
N GLY A 233 -1.23 1.42 9.62
CA GLY A 233 -2.48 0.68 9.46
C GLY A 233 -3.44 1.51 8.63
N HIS A 234 -4.42 0.91 7.97
CA HIS A 234 -5.41 1.68 7.22
C HIS A 234 -6.58 2.05 8.11
N TYR A 235 -7.10 3.26 7.96
CA TYR A 235 -8.22 3.74 8.77
C TYR A 235 -9.56 3.65 8.03
N ASP A 236 -9.58 3.42 6.72
CA ASP A 236 -10.83 3.24 6.01
C ASP A 236 -11.49 1.90 6.34
N SER A 237 -12.77 1.78 5.98
CA SER A 237 -13.51 0.52 6.07
C SER A 237 -14.55 0.45 4.97
N THR A 238 -14.81 -0.74 4.45
CA THR A 238 -15.79 -0.94 3.37
C THR A 238 -16.77 -2.09 3.63
N SER A 239 -17.96 -2.00 3.04
CA SER A 239 -18.86 -3.15 2.92
C SER A 239 -19.66 -3.07 1.63
N TRP A 240 -20.14 -4.21 1.15
CA TRP A 240 -21.07 -4.27 0.00
C TRP A 240 -22.46 -3.74 0.31
N SER A 241 -22.86 -3.72 1.59
CA SER A 241 -24.13 -3.17 2.04
C SER A 241 -24.15 -2.99 3.55
N GLY A 242 -24.80 -1.93 4.03
CA GLY A 242 -24.99 -1.68 5.45
C GLY A 242 -23.79 -1.02 6.12
N ASP A 243 -23.81 -0.99 7.44
CA ASP A 243 -22.74 -0.42 8.25
C ASP A 243 -21.49 -1.31 8.18
N CYS A 244 -20.32 -0.67 8.12
CA CYS A 244 -19.02 -1.31 8.24
C CYS A 244 -18.23 -0.66 9.39
N PRO A 245 -18.49 -1.06 10.65
CA PRO A 245 -17.78 -0.51 11.79
C PRO A 245 -16.28 -0.80 11.74
N GLY A 246 -15.82 -1.79 10.96
CA GLY A 246 -14.39 -2.02 10.68
C GLY A 246 -13.53 -2.13 11.93
N ALA A 247 -14.00 -2.88 12.93
CA ALA A 247 -13.43 -2.97 14.26
C ALA A 247 -12.03 -3.61 14.26
N ASP A 248 -11.98 -4.87 13.84
CA ASP A 248 -10.74 -5.59 13.64
C ASP A 248 -10.02 -5.05 12.40
N ASP A 249 -10.80 -4.72 11.37
CA ASP A 249 -10.35 -4.30 10.05
C ASP A 249 -10.80 -2.87 9.69
N ASN A 250 -9.95 -1.85 9.89
CA ASN A 250 -8.67 -1.91 10.61
C ASN A 250 -8.57 -0.82 11.67
N ALA A 251 -9.68 -0.62 12.41
CA ALA A 251 -9.64 0.21 13.61
C ALA A 251 -8.66 -0.35 14.65
N SER A 252 -8.51 -1.68 14.74
CA SER A 252 -7.57 -2.33 15.67
C SER A 252 -6.11 -1.96 15.39
N GLY A 253 -5.65 -2.09 14.15
CA GLY A 253 -4.29 -1.75 13.74
C GLY A 253 -4.05 -0.24 13.78
N THR A 254 -5.00 0.56 13.29
CA THR A 254 -4.93 2.04 13.40
C THR A 254 -4.81 2.47 14.86
N SER A 255 -5.60 1.89 15.78
CA SER A 255 -5.50 2.17 17.22
C SER A 255 -4.18 1.72 17.81
N GLY A 256 -3.59 0.63 17.31
CA GLY A 256 -2.23 0.22 17.64
C GLY A 256 -1.19 1.26 17.23
N VAL A 257 -1.28 1.82 16.01
CA VAL A 257 -0.41 2.92 15.55
C VAL A 257 -0.55 4.13 16.47
N MET A 258 -1.78 4.50 16.82
CA MET A 258 -2.06 5.63 17.73
C MET A 258 -1.45 5.44 19.13
N GLU A 259 -1.50 4.23 19.67
CA GLU A 259 -0.92 3.91 20.98
C GLU A 259 0.61 3.89 20.94
N ILE A 260 1.19 3.34 19.86
CA ILE A 260 2.64 3.41 19.65
C ILE A 260 3.08 4.87 19.54
N ALA A 261 2.38 5.71 18.76
CA ALA A 261 2.68 7.14 18.64
C ALA A 261 2.64 7.86 20.01
N ARG A 262 1.63 7.55 20.84
CA ARG A 262 1.48 8.12 22.20
C ARG A 262 2.67 7.79 23.10
N ILE A 263 3.18 6.56 23.03
CA ILE A 263 4.30 6.13 23.86
C ILE A 263 5.61 6.70 23.30
N MET A 264 5.85 6.55 22.00
CA MET A 264 7.12 6.92 21.37
C MET A 264 7.36 8.43 21.35
N SER A 265 6.30 9.26 21.29
CA SER A 265 6.40 10.73 21.36
C SER A 265 6.93 11.26 22.70
N GLN A 266 7.02 10.42 23.73
CA GLN A 266 7.60 10.79 25.03
C GLN A 266 9.12 10.63 25.09
N TYR A 267 9.75 10.14 24.01
CA TYR A 267 11.16 9.82 23.93
C TYR A 267 11.81 10.53 22.72
N GLU A 268 13.14 10.64 22.77
CA GLU A 268 13.96 11.08 21.64
C GLU A 268 14.58 9.85 20.98
N TRP A 269 14.52 9.80 19.64
CA TRP A 269 14.98 8.66 18.85
C TRP A 269 16.06 9.09 17.88
N ASP A 270 17.03 8.20 17.61
CA ASP A 270 18.07 8.47 16.62
C ASP A 270 17.48 8.68 15.21
N ARG A 271 16.46 7.90 14.85
CA ARG A 271 15.82 7.89 13.52
C ARG A 271 14.45 8.53 13.58
N THR A 272 13.99 9.03 12.44
CA THR A 272 12.64 9.57 12.30
C THR A 272 11.61 8.44 12.36
N LEU A 273 10.61 8.59 13.22
CA LEU A 273 9.47 7.67 13.27
C LEU A 273 8.31 8.28 12.49
N ILE A 274 7.71 7.50 11.59
CA ILE A 274 6.56 7.90 10.80
C ILE A 274 5.39 6.99 11.17
N PHE A 275 4.28 7.59 11.61
CA PHE A 275 3.04 6.93 11.96
C PHE A 275 2.02 7.20 10.86
N CYS A 276 1.65 6.18 10.10
CA CYS A 276 0.75 6.32 8.97
C CYS A 276 -0.60 5.68 9.24
N ALA A 277 -1.67 6.47 9.10
CA ALA A 277 -3.02 5.98 8.92
C ALA A 277 -3.36 6.08 7.43
N TRP A 278 -3.34 4.94 6.72
CA TRP A 278 -3.57 4.88 5.28
C TRP A 278 -5.06 5.01 4.95
N ALA A 279 -5.40 5.82 3.95
CA ALA A 279 -6.73 5.86 3.37
C ALA A 279 -6.85 4.88 2.21
N THR A 280 -8.06 4.48 1.87
CA THR A 280 -8.38 3.85 0.57
C THR A 280 -7.63 2.52 0.37
N GLU A 281 -7.35 1.77 1.44
CA GLU A 281 -6.78 0.41 1.35
C GLU A 281 -7.79 -0.54 0.72
N GLU A 282 -9.05 -0.42 1.12
CA GLU A 282 -10.16 -1.35 0.84
C GLU A 282 -10.58 -1.42 -0.64
N VAL A 283 -9.97 -0.59 -1.47
CA VAL A 283 -10.15 -0.55 -2.93
C VAL A 283 -8.87 -0.88 -3.71
N GLY A 284 -7.90 -1.50 -3.05
CA GLY A 284 -6.71 -2.11 -3.67
C GLY A 284 -5.40 -1.41 -3.31
N LEU A 285 -5.18 -1.17 -2.01
CA LEU A 285 -3.92 -0.65 -1.46
C LEU A 285 -3.53 0.70 -2.09
N VAL A 286 -4.50 1.61 -2.28
CA VAL A 286 -4.25 2.84 -3.04
C VAL A 286 -3.48 3.88 -2.23
N GLY A 287 -3.74 3.95 -0.92
CA GLY A 287 -3.08 4.93 -0.07
C GLY A 287 -1.65 4.59 0.33
N SER A 288 -1.31 3.31 0.50
CA SER A 288 0.02 2.87 0.95
C SER A 288 1.03 2.70 -0.19
#